data_AF-A0A6A7LA31-F1
#
_entry.id   AF-A0A6A7LA31-F1
#
_cell.length_a   1.000
_cell.length_b   1.000
_cell.length_c   1.000
_cell.angle_alpha   90.00
_cell.angle_beta   90.00
_cell.angle_gamma   90.00
#
_symmetry.space_group_name_H-M   'P 1'
#
loop_
_entity.id
_entity.type
_entity.pdbx_description
1 polymer ?
#
loop_
_entity_poly.entity_id
_entity_poly.type
_entity_poly.pdbx_seq_one_letter_code
_entity_poly.pdbx_strand_id
1 'polypeptide(L)'
;MTDTQALMNNPFAALTAVVGPAILTNACSILALGTGNRLARVVDRMRVVVREMGSLDVGTPEYDAWTRQREGLNVRAQLLLHALRNFYAALGFFAAAALLMVIGSLLAFFAQPVALRTVTAVAFAAGGLAVVGLVYGCVEMVRETRLAVQYLAEEASAAMRFRR
;
A
#
# COMPACT_ATOMS: atom_id res chain seq x y z
N MET A 1 12.03 -37.20 -19.92
CA MET A 1 12.94 -36.24 -19.26
C MET A 1 13.28 -35.05 -20.18
N THR A 2 12.40 -34.72 -21.13
CA THR A 2 12.66 -33.82 -22.28
C THR A 2 11.79 -32.56 -22.25
N ASP A 3 10.62 -32.58 -21.63
CA ASP A 3 9.67 -31.45 -21.66
C ASP A 3 10.06 -30.27 -20.77
N THR A 4 10.63 -30.52 -19.59
CA THR A 4 11.13 -29.46 -18.70
C THR A 4 12.35 -28.75 -19.27
N GLN A 5 13.23 -29.46 -19.98
CA GLN A 5 14.38 -28.85 -20.66
C GLN A 5 13.96 -28.02 -21.88
N ALA A 6 12.91 -28.44 -22.61
CA ALA A 6 12.36 -27.65 -23.71
C ALA A 6 11.74 -26.32 -23.23
N LEU A 7 11.08 -26.33 -22.06
CA LEU A 7 10.54 -25.10 -21.44
C LEU A 7 11.65 -24.16 -20.94
N MET A 8 12.75 -24.71 -20.41
CA MET A 8 13.91 -23.95 -19.93
C MET A 8 14.75 -23.33 -21.06
N ASN A 9 14.71 -23.90 -22.27
CA ASN A 9 15.39 -23.38 -23.45
C ASN A 9 14.53 -22.43 -24.29
N ASN A 10 13.32 -22.09 -23.83
CA ASN A 10 12.43 -21.16 -24.52
C ASN A 10 12.73 -19.70 -24.11
N PRO A 11 13.17 -18.81 -25.03
CA PRO A 11 13.43 -17.40 -24.72
C PRO A 11 12.21 -16.66 -24.12
N PHE A 12 11.00 -17.12 -24.43
CA PHE A 12 9.76 -16.53 -23.92
C PHE A 12 9.49 -16.90 -22.45
N ALA A 13 10.12 -17.93 -21.89
CA ALA A 13 9.91 -18.34 -20.50
C ALA A 13 10.29 -17.25 -19.50
N ALA A 14 11.39 -16.53 -19.77
CA ALA A 14 11.82 -15.39 -18.96
C ALA A 14 10.81 -14.23 -19.01
N LEU A 15 10.28 -13.94 -20.19
CA LEU A 15 9.25 -12.91 -20.38
C LEU A 15 7.98 -13.28 -19.62
N THR A 16 7.51 -14.53 -19.72
CA THR A 16 6.32 -15.02 -18.99
C THR A 16 6.52 -14.98 -17.47
N ALA A 17 7.71 -15.32 -16.97
CA ALA A 17 8.00 -15.29 -15.53
C ALA A 17 7.87 -13.88 -14.93
N VAL A 18 8.26 -12.85 -15.67
CA VAL A 18 8.20 -11.44 -15.23
C VAL A 18 6.77 -10.87 -15.25
N VAL A 19 5.84 -11.47 -15.99
CA VAL A 19 4.45 -10.98 -16.10
C VAL A 19 3.77 -10.90 -14.73
N GLY A 20 3.95 -11.91 -13.87
CA GLY A 20 3.32 -11.94 -12.54
C GLY A 20 3.69 -10.73 -11.69
N PRO A 21 4.99 -10.53 -11.38
CA PRO A 21 5.45 -9.34 -10.68
C PRO A 21 5.07 -8.02 -11.37
N ALA A 22 5.10 -7.94 -12.70
CA ALA A 22 4.75 -6.72 -13.45
C ALA A 22 3.26 -6.33 -13.32
N ILE A 23 2.35 -7.30 -13.24
CA ILE A 23 0.94 -7.01 -12.96
C ILE A 23 0.78 -6.50 -11.53
N LEU A 24 1.50 -7.08 -10.58
CA LEU A 24 1.44 -6.71 -9.18
C LEU A 24 2.03 -5.32 -8.91
N THR A 25 3.09 -4.90 -9.61
CA THR A 25 3.62 -3.53 -9.50
C THR A 25 2.60 -2.48 -9.97
N ASN A 26 1.85 -2.77 -11.03
CA ASN A 26 0.78 -1.90 -11.49
C ASN A 26 -0.36 -1.82 -10.46
N ALA A 27 -0.78 -2.94 -9.89
CA ALA A 27 -1.78 -2.96 -8.83
C ALA A 27 -1.33 -2.16 -7.59
N CYS A 28 -0.09 -2.33 -7.15
CA CYS A 28 0.51 -1.56 -6.06
C CYS A 28 0.52 -0.05 -6.36
N SER A 29 0.85 0.34 -7.60
CA SER A 29 0.87 1.74 -8.02
C SER A 29 -0.52 2.39 -7.95
N ILE A 30 -1.57 1.68 -8.40
CA ILE A 30 -2.95 2.16 -8.33
C ILE A 30 -3.40 2.31 -6.87
N LEU A 31 -3.09 1.32 -6.02
CA LEU A 31 -3.41 1.39 -4.59
C LEU A 31 -2.67 2.52 -3.89
N ALA A 32 -1.38 2.70 -4.17
CA ALA A 32 -0.58 3.80 -3.63
C ALA A 32 -1.13 5.16 -4.06
N LEU A 33 -1.47 5.34 -5.33
CA LEU A 33 -2.08 6.57 -5.85
C LEU A 33 -3.44 6.85 -5.20
N GLY A 34 -4.32 5.85 -5.14
CA GLY A 34 -5.63 5.97 -4.50
C GLY A 34 -5.51 6.34 -3.01
N THR A 35 -4.53 5.76 -2.32
CA THR A 35 -4.22 6.03 -0.92
C THR A 35 -3.64 7.43 -0.71
N GLY A 36 -2.71 7.85 -1.57
CA GLY A 36 -2.13 9.19 -1.57
C GLY A 36 -3.19 10.28 -1.76
N ASN A 37 -4.13 10.07 -2.70
CA ASN A 37 -5.25 10.99 -2.90
C ASN A 37 -6.18 11.07 -1.68
N ARG A 38 -6.42 9.94 -0.99
CA ARG A 38 -7.19 9.92 0.27
C ARG A 38 -6.45 10.68 1.37
N LEU A 39 -5.14 10.45 1.51
CA LEU A 39 -4.30 11.14 2.49
C LEU A 39 -4.28 12.65 2.26
N ALA A 40 -4.13 13.11 1.02
CA ALA A 40 -4.19 14.53 0.69
C ALA A 40 -5.49 15.18 1.19
N ARG A 41 -6.64 14.53 0.94
CA ARG A 41 -7.94 15.02 1.44
C ARG A 41 -8.02 15.06 2.97
N VAL A 42 -7.48 14.06 3.66
CA VAL A 42 -7.45 14.04 5.14
C VAL A 42 -6.57 15.17 5.67
N VAL A 43 -5.40 15.40 5.06
CA VAL A 43 -4.47 16.48 5.42
C VAL A 43 -5.11 17.85 5.18
N ASP A 44 -5.77 18.05 4.04
CA ASP A 44 -6.45 19.31 3.74
C ASP A 44 -7.60 19.57 4.72
N ARG A 45 -8.39 18.55 5.07
CA ARG A 45 -9.41 18.66 6.12
C ARG A 45 -8.79 18.97 7.49
N MET A 46 -7.65 18.36 7.83
CA MET A 46 -6.94 18.64 9.07
C MET A 46 -6.42 20.08 9.13
N ARG A 47 -5.92 20.64 8.02
CA ARG A 47 -5.50 22.05 7.94
C ARG A 47 -6.65 23.01 8.22
N VAL A 48 -7.84 22.71 7.71
CA VAL A 48 -9.05 23.48 8.02
C VAL A 48 -9.38 23.40 9.50
N VAL A 49 -9.44 22.19 10.08
CA VAL A 49 -9.72 22.00 11.53
C VAL A 49 -8.73 22.79 12.39
N VAL A 50 -7.43 22.69 12.10
CA VAL A 50 -6.39 23.40 12.87
C VAL A 50 -6.53 24.92 12.74
N ARG A 51 -6.92 25.42 11.56
CA ARG A 51 -7.17 26.85 11.35
C ARG A 51 -8.35 27.35 12.19
N GLU A 52 -9.48 26.62 12.19
CA GLU A 52 -10.66 26.98 12.99
C GLU A 52 -10.40 26.86 14.50
N MET A 53 -9.53 25.94 14.93
CA MET A 53 -9.10 25.87 16.33
C MET A 53 -8.29 27.10 16.76
N GLY A 54 -7.55 27.74 15.85
CA GLY A 54 -6.68 28.88 16.16
C GLY A 54 -7.42 30.15 16.55
N SER A 55 -8.73 30.25 16.27
CA SER A 55 -9.59 31.37 16.66
C SER A 55 -10.40 31.10 17.92
N LEU A 56 -10.23 29.94 18.56
CA LEU A 56 -10.98 29.53 19.75
C LEU A 56 -10.11 29.61 21.01
N ASP A 57 -10.73 30.02 22.12
CA ASP A 57 -10.10 29.97 23.42
C ASP A 57 -9.99 28.52 23.92
N VAL A 58 -8.83 28.19 24.48
CA VAL A 58 -8.54 26.86 25.03
C VAL A 58 -9.47 26.57 26.20
N GLY A 59 -10.07 25.37 26.22
CA GLY A 59 -10.98 24.92 27.28
C GLY A 59 -12.45 25.28 27.04
N THR A 60 -12.78 25.88 25.90
CA THR A 60 -14.18 26.04 25.47
C THR A 60 -14.75 24.70 24.96
N PRO A 61 -16.06 24.43 25.13
CA PRO A 61 -16.69 23.22 24.58
C PRO A 61 -16.49 23.07 23.07
N GLU A 62 -16.44 24.19 22.34
CA GLU A 62 -16.14 24.24 20.92
C GLU A 62 -14.72 23.77 20.62
N TYR A 63 -13.72 24.24 21.39
CA TYR A 63 -12.33 23.80 21.25
C TYR A 63 -12.18 22.29 21.48
N ASP A 64 -12.88 21.72 22.46
CA ASP A 64 -12.87 20.28 22.72
C ASP A 64 -13.52 19.46 21.59
N ALA A 65 -14.58 19.99 20.97
CA ALA A 65 -15.19 19.37 19.79
C ALA A 65 -14.22 19.30 18.61
N TRP A 66 -13.52 20.40 18.31
CA TRP A 66 -12.51 20.42 17.24
C TRP A 66 -11.29 19.56 17.56
N THR A 67 -10.89 19.47 18.83
CA THR A 67 -9.79 18.60 19.27
C THR A 67 -10.08 17.14 18.96
N ARG A 68 -11.30 16.67 19.28
CA ARG A 68 -11.75 15.30 18.93
C ARG A 68 -11.77 15.05 17.44
N GLN A 69 -12.19 16.04 16.64
CA GLN A 69 -12.18 15.94 15.18
C GLN A 69 -10.75 15.83 14.64
N ARG A 70 -9.81 16.64 15.18
CA ARG A 70 -8.40 16.60 14.81
C ARG A 70 -7.77 15.23 15.12
N GLU A 71 -8.05 14.67 16.29
CA GLU A 71 -7.55 13.35 16.69
C GLU A 71 -8.04 12.25 15.73
N GLY A 72 -9.32 12.28 15.35
CA GLY A 72 -9.87 11.36 14.36
C GLY A 72 -9.19 11.43 13.00
N LEU A 73 -8.94 12.65 12.51
CA LEU A 73 -8.21 12.86 11.25
C LEU A 73 -6.76 12.38 11.36
N ASN A 74 -6.12 12.54 12.53
CA ASN A 74 -4.75 12.09 12.75
C ASN A 74 -4.62 10.56 12.71
N VAL A 75 -5.52 9.85 13.39
CA VAL A 75 -5.57 8.37 13.34
C VAL A 75 -5.73 7.89 11.89
N ARG A 76 -6.64 8.50 11.14
CA ARG A 76 -6.85 8.16 9.73
C ARG A 76 -5.64 8.45 8.86
N ALA A 77 -4.98 9.60 9.07
CA ALA A 77 -3.75 9.95 8.35
C ALA A 77 -2.63 8.94 8.62
N GLN A 78 -2.47 8.48 9.86
CA GLN A 78 -1.47 7.46 10.23
C GLN A 78 -1.75 6.12 9.54
N LEU A 79 -3.00 5.64 9.52
CA LEU A 79 -3.37 4.42 8.80
C LEU A 79 -3.09 4.54 7.29
N LEU A 80 -3.40 5.70 6.70
CA LEU A 80 -3.13 5.98 5.28
C LEU A 80 -1.62 5.96 4.99
N LEU A 81 -0.80 6.59 5.85
CA LEU A 81 0.66 6.58 5.72
C LEU A 81 1.25 5.18 5.88
N HIS A 82 0.76 4.39 6.83
CA HIS A 82 1.18 3.00 7.02
C HIS A 82 0.87 2.16 5.77
N ALA A 83 -0.36 2.23 5.26
CA ALA A 83 -0.74 1.54 4.04
C ALA A 83 0.13 1.97 2.84
N LEU A 84 0.35 3.28 2.67
CA LEU A 84 1.17 3.83 1.59
C LEU A 84 2.62 3.31 1.65
N ARG A 85 3.23 3.31 2.85
CA ARG A 85 4.56 2.74 3.07
C ARG A 85 4.61 1.26 2.67
N ASN A 86 3.60 0.48 3.04
CA ASN A 86 3.53 -0.93 2.70
C ASN A 86 3.35 -1.16 1.19
N PHE A 87 2.54 -0.33 0.51
CA PHE A 87 2.39 -0.41 -0.94
C PHE A 87 3.68 -0.05 -1.68
N TYR A 88 4.43 0.97 -1.22
CA TYR A 88 5.74 1.27 -1.80
C TYR A 88 6.79 0.19 -1.52
N ALA A 89 6.79 -0.40 -0.32
CA ALA A 89 7.65 -1.54 -0.02
C ALA A 89 7.34 -2.74 -0.91
N ALA A 90 6.05 -3.09 -1.06
CA ALA A 90 5.61 -4.17 -1.94
C ALA A 90 5.98 -3.92 -3.40
N LEU A 91 5.78 -2.68 -3.88
CA LEU A 91 6.18 -2.25 -5.22
C LEU A 91 7.67 -2.48 -5.46
N GLY A 92 8.53 -2.06 -4.53
CA GLY A 92 9.97 -2.26 -4.60
C GLY A 92 10.37 -3.73 -4.61
N PHE A 93 9.76 -4.55 -3.75
CA PHE A 93 10.04 -5.98 -3.71
C PHE A 93 9.55 -6.73 -4.96
N PHE A 94 8.40 -6.38 -5.54
CA PHE A 94 7.96 -6.95 -6.82
C PHE A 94 8.88 -6.54 -7.97
N ALA A 95 9.32 -5.28 -8.01
CA ALA A 95 10.30 -4.82 -8.99
C ALA A 95 11.64 -5.57 -8.85
N ALA A 96 12.11 -5.78 -7.61
CA ALA A 96 13.31 -6.57 -7.34
C ALA A 96 13.14 -8.03 -7.78
N ALA A 97 11.99 -8.66 -7.48
CA ALA A 97 11.69 -10.03 -7.90
C ALA A 97 11.67 -10.14 -9.44
N ALA A 98 11.04 -9.19 -10.14
CA ALA A 98 11.04 -9.12 -11.60
C ALA A 98 12.47 -9.03 -12.17
N LEU A 99 13.31 -8.15 -11.61
CA LEU A 99 14.70 -8.00 -12.04
C LEU A 99 15.51 -9.28 -11.79
N LEU A 100 15.35 -9.90 -10.62
CA LEU A 100 16.02 -11.16 -10.28
C LEU A 100 15.59 -12.31 -11.19
N MET A 101 14.34 -12.34 -11.66
CA MET A 101 13.88 -13.32 -12.65
C MET A 101 14.61 -13.13 -13.99
N VAL A 102 14.78 -11.89 -14.46
CA VAL A 102 15.55 -11.59 -15.68
C VAL A 102 17.02 -11.99 -15.51
N ILE A 103 17.64 -11.63 -14.39
CA ILE A 103 19.02 -12.02 -14.06
C ILE A 103 19.16 -13.54 -14.00
N GLY A 104 18.20 -14.23 -13.38
CA GLY A 104 18.15 -15.69 -13.31
C GLY A 104 18.13 -16.33 -14.69
N SER A 105 17.37 -15.77 -15.63
CA SER A 105 17.37 -16.23 -17.02
C SER A 105 18.75 -16.09 -17.69
N LEU A 106 19.47 -15.01 -17.42
CA LEU A 106 20.81 -14.79 -17.98
C LEU A 106 21.85 -15.75 -17.37
N LEU A 107 21.78 -16.00 -16.06
CA LEU A 107 22.67 -16.95 -15.38
C LEU A 107 22.43 -18.40 -15.82
N ALA A 108 21.19 -18.76 -16.12
CA ALA A 108 20.85 -20.05 -16.70
C ALA A 108 21.54 -20.26 -18.06
N PHE A 109 21.62 -19.21 -18.88
CA PHE A 109 22.33 -19.25 -20.17
C PHE A 109 23.84 -19.52 -20.02
N PHE A 110 24.49 -18.94 -19.00
CA PHE A 110 25.92 -19.15 -18.73
C PHE A 110 26.24 -20.43 -17.92
N ALA A 111 25.27 -21.32 -17.73
CA ALA A 111 25.43 -22.59 -17.01
C ALA A 111 26.05 -22.44 -15.60
N GLN A 112 25.62 -21.43 -14.84
CA GLN A 112 26.07 -21.18 -13.44
C GLN A 112 25.03 -21.70 -12.42
N PRO A 113 25.02 -23.00 -12.08
CA PRO A 113 23.91 -23.62 -11.32
C PRO A 113 23.80 -23.13 -9.87
N VAL A 114 24.93 -22.83 -9.22
CA VAL A 114 24.93 -22.33 -7.83
C VAL A 114 24.36 -20.91 -7.76
N ALA A 115 24.79 -20.03 -8.66
CA ALA A 115 24.30 -18.64 -8.73
C ALA A 115 22.83 -18.58 -9.14
N LEU A 116 22.38 -19.47 -10.02
CA LEU A 116 20.98 -19.57 -10.38
C LEU A 116 20.11 -19.91 -9.15
N ARG A 117 20.50 -20.92 -8.37
CA ARG A 117 19.74 -21.36 -7.19
C ARG A 117 19.61 -20.24 -6.15
N THR A 118 20.66 -19.46 -5.92
CA THR A 118 20.63 -18.34 -4.98
C THR A 118 19.73 -17.22 -5.49
N VAL A 119 19.85 -16.81 -6.76
CA VAL A 119 19.00 -15.76 -7.36
C VAL A 119 17.53 -16.16 -7.34
N THR A 120 17.21 -17.41 -7.68
CA THR A 120 15.83 -17.91 -7.60
C THR A 120 15.30 -17.86 -6.17
N ALA A 121 16.07 -18.32 -5.18
CA ALA A 121 15.65 -18.27 -3.78
C ALA A 121 15.39 -16.84 -3.31
N VAL A 122 16.27 -15.90 -3.65
CA VAL A 122 16.10 -14.47 -3.31
C VAL A 122 14.88 -13.87 -4.03
N ALA A 123 14.63 -14.22 -5.29
CA ALA A 123 13.47 -13.75 -6.04
C ALA A 123 12.15 -14.21 -5.41
N PHE A 124 12.06 -15.48 -5.01
CA PHE A 124 10.90 -16.02 -4.31
C PHE A 124 10.70 -15.36 -2.94
N ALA A 125 11.78 -15.17 -2.17
CA ALA A 125 11.72 -14.49 -0.88
C ALA A 125 11.23 -13.03 -1.03
N ALA A 126 11.79 -12.29 -2.00
CA ALA A 126 11.37 -10.93 -2.31
C ALA A 126 9.89 -10.87 -2.73
N GLY A 127 9.46 -11.74 -3.64
CA GLY A 127 8.06 -11.84 -4.06
C GLY A 127 7.10 -12.18 -2.90
N GLY A 128 7.49 -13.11 -2.02
CA GLY A 128 6.72 -13.46 -0.83
C GLY A 128 6.58 -12.29 0.14
N LEU A 129 7.69 -11.60 0.44
CA LEU A 129 7.67 -10.39 1.28
C LEU A 129 6.81 -9.27 0.67
N ALA A 130 6.85 -9.12 -0.65
CA ALA A 130 6.01 -8.17 -1.38
C ALA A 130 4.52 -8.45 -1.17
N VAL A 131 4.10 -9.72 -1.31
CA VAL A 131 2.71 -10.14 -1.11
C VAL A 131 2.26 -9.90 0.33
N VAL A 132 3.09 -10.25 1.32
CA VAL A 132 2.78 -10.00 2.74
C VAL A 132 2.59 -8.51 3.01
N GLY A 133 3.51 -7.68 2.51
CA GLY A 133 3.42 -6.22 2.63
C GLY A 133 2.17 -5.65 1.96
N LEU A 134 1.84 -6.14 0.76
CA LEU A 134 0.64 -5.73 0.02
C LEU A 134 -0.64 -6.07 0.80
N VAL A 135 -0.76 -7.30 1.29
CA VAL A 135 -1.92 -7.74 2.09
C VAL A 135 -2.04 -6.91 3.37
N TYR A 136 -0.93 -6.69 4.07
CA TYR A 136 -0.92 -5.86 5.28
C TYR A 136 -1.37 -4.41 4.99
N GLY A 137 -0.89 -3.81 3.90
CA GLY A 137 -1.35 -2.49 3.43
C GLY A 137 -2.85 -2.45 3.11
N CYS A 138 -3.39 -3.50 2.49
CA CYS A 138 -4.83 -3.62 2.23
C CYS A 138 -5.65 -3.69 3.52
N VAL A 139 -5.17 -4.41 4.55
CA VAL A 139 -5.84 -4.47 5.87
C VAL A 139 -5.90 -3.08 6.52
N GLU A 140 -4.81 -2.32 6.47
CA GLU A 140 -4.76 -0.94 6.98
C GLU A 140 -5.75 -0.03 6.22
N MET A 141 -5.90 -0.19 4.90
CA MET A 141 -6.92 0.53 4.10
C MET A 141 -8.35 0.17 4.49
N VAL A 142 -8.63 -1.10 4.77
CA VAL A 142 -9.94 -1.52 5.24
C VAL A 142 -10.23 -0.92 6.62
N ARG A 143 -9.24 -0.90 7.52
CA ARG A 143 -9.35 -0.27 8.85
C ARG A 143 -9.65 1.23 8.73
N GLU A 144 -8.91 1.96 7.88
CA GLU A 144 -9.18 3.38 7.67
C GLU A 144 -10.57 3.63 7.09
N THR A 145 -10.98 2.83 6.11
CA THR A 145 -12.31 2.97 5.49
C THR A 145 -13.43 2.74 6.51
N ARG A 146 -13.26 1.79 7.44
CA ARG A 146 -14.23 1.57 8.53
C ARG A 146 -14.33 2.77 9.46
N LEU A 147 -13.19 3.34 9.89
CA LEU A 147 -13.18 4.55 10.72
C LEU A 147 -13.79 5.74 9.99
N ALA A 148 -13.49 5.91 8.70
CA ALA A 148 -14.06 6.98 7.89
C ALA A 148 -15.60 6.93 7.85
N VAL A 149 -16.16 5.73 7.72
CA VAL A 149 -17.62 5.52 7.73
C VAL A 149 -18.22 5.77 9.10
N GLN A 150 -17.56 5.32 10.18
CA GLN A 150 -18.02 5.56 11.56
C GLN A 150 -18.08 7.06 11.88
N TYR A 151 -17.01 7.80 11.58
CA TYR A 151 -16.97 9.26 11.75
C TYR A 151 -18.09 9.96 10.98
N LEU A 152 -18.36 9.53 9.74
CA LEU A 152 -19.44 10.10 8.95
C LEU A 152 -20.83 9.81 9.54
N ALA A 153 -21.03 8.60 10.08
CA ALA A 153 -22.28 8.23 10.74
C ALA A 153 -22.51 9.04 12.02
N GLU A 154 -21.47 9.28 12.80
CA GLU A 154 -21.52 10.13 14.00
C GLU A 154 -21.87 11.57 13.64
N GLU A 155 -21.20 12.17 12.66
CA GLU A 155 -21.48 13.53 12.16
C GLU A 155 -22.93 13.67 11.65
N ALA A 156 -23.42 12.69 10.88
CA ALA A 156 -24.79 12.70 10.37
C ALA A 156 -25.83 12.58 11.50
N SER A 157 -25.55 11.76 12.52
CA SER A 157 -26.43 11.59 13.68
C SER A 157 -26.52 12.86 14.53
N ALA A 158 -25.40 13.55 14.72
CA ALA A 158 -25.35 14.83 15.43
C ALA A 158 -26.15 15.92 14.68
N ALA A 159 -25.96 16.02 13.36
CA ALA A 159 -26.70 16.97 12.52
C ALA A 159 -28.22 16.74 12.55
N MET A 160 -28.67 15.48 12.58
CA MET A 160 -30.10 15.16 12.72
C MET A 160 -30.67 15.51 14.10
N ARG A 161 -29.88 15.41 15.17
CA ARG A 161 -30.33 15.78 16.53
C ARG A 161 -30.58 17.28 16.67
N PHE A 162 -29.83 18.13 15.97
CA PHE A 162 -30.04 19.59 15.98
C PHE A 162 -31.23 20.06 15.14
N ARG A 163 -31.84 19.18 14.33
CA ARG A 163 -33.01 19.50 13.50
C ARG A 163 -34.36 19.19 14.17
N ARG A 164 -34.36 18.67 15.39
CA ARG A 164 -35.56 18.43 16.22
C ARG A 164 -35.59 19.41 17.38
#